data_AF-A0A9L0IFS4-F1
#
_entry.id   AF-A0A9L0IFS4-F1
#
_cell.length_a   1.000
_cell.length_b   1.000
_cell.length_c   1.000
_cell.angle_alpha   90.00
_cell.angle_beta   90.00
_cell.angle_gamma   90.00
#
_symmetry.space_group_name_H-M   'P 1'
#
loop_
_entity.id
_entity.type
_entity.pdbx_description
1 polymer ?
#
loop_
_entity_poly.entity_id
_entity_poly.type
_entity_poly.pdbx_seq_one_letter_code
_entity_poly.pdbx_strand_id
1 'polypeptide(L)'
;MNAAAEAEFNILLATDSYKVTHYKQYPPNTSKVYSYFECREKKTENSKIRKVKYEETVFYGLQYILNKYLKGKVVTREKIQEAKEVYREHFQDDVFNEKGWNYILEKYDGHLPIEVKAVPEGSVVPRGNVLFTVENTDPECFWLTNWIETILVQSWYPITVATNSREQKKILAKYLLETSGNLDRLEYKLHDFGYRGVSSQETAGIGASAHLVNFKGTDTVAGIALIKKYYGTKDPVPGYSVPAAEHRLMSLRTQLLIPTKGPKKADYLYIGHQQGILLHLRKEKETLRNMGMIFSILSSRMGR
;
A
#
# COMPACT_ATOMS: atom_id res chain seq x y z
N MET A 1 20.01 -12.11 -20.73
CA MET A 1 19.35 -12.39 -19.44
C MET A 1 18.08 -11.57 -19.40
N ASN A 2 16.94 -12.18 -19.72
CA ASN A 2 15.65 -11.50 -19.70
C ASN A 2 15.19 -11.40 -18.25
N ALA A 3 15.40 -10.24 -17.64
CA ALA A 3 14.56 -9.83 -16.52
C ALA A 3 13.13 -9.79 -17.08
N ALA A 4 12.24 -10.59 -16.52
CA ALA A 4 10.81 -10.42 -16.75
C ALA A 4 10.51 -8.96 -16.44
N ALA A 5 10.09 -8.20 -17.46
CA ALA A 5 9.74 -6.80 -17.31
C ALA A 5 8.62 -6.72 -16.28
N GLU A 6 8.94 -6.35 -15.04
CA GLU A 6 7.95 -5.70 -14.19
C GLU A 6 7.37 -4.58 -15.03
N ALA A 7 6.04 -4.55 -15.19
CA ALA A 7 5.39 -3.45 -15.89
C ALA A 7 5.84 -2.15 -15.21
N GLU A 8 6.63 -1.37 -15.93
CA GLU A 8 7.26 -0.19 -15.38
C GLU A 8 6.17 0.85 -15.06
N PHE A 9 6.18 1.41 -13.85
CA PHE A 9 5.19 2.41 -13.44
C PHE A 9 5.18 3.62 -14.40
N ASN A 10 4.00 3.97 -14.90
CA ASN A 10 3.79 5.12 -15.79
C ASN A 10 2.99 6.23 -15.07
N ILE A 11 3.65 7.33 -14.72
CA ILE A 11 3.03 8.48 -14.01
C ILE A 11 1.93 9.16 -14.84
N LEU A 12 1.99 9.03 -16.18
CA LEU A 12 0.97 9.54 -17.09
C LEU A 12 -0.31 8.71 -17.04
N LEU A 13 -0.31 7.52 -16.43
CA LEU A 13 -1.50 6.68 -16.23
C LEU A 13 -1.93 6.61 -14.75
N ALA A 14 -1.21 7.31 -13.86
CA ALA A 14 -1.40 7.28 -12.42
C ALA A 14 -2.14 8.53 -11.88
N THR A 15 -3.20 8.91 -12.58
CA THR A 15 -4.08 10.03 -12.22
C THR A 15 -5.54 9.62 -12.39
N ASP A 16 -6.46 10.32 -11.74
CA ASP A 16 -7.87 10.17 -12.06
C ASP A 16 -8.14 10.68 -13.49
N SER A 17 -8.98 9.95 -14.25
CA SER A 17 -9.23 10.24 -15.67
C SER A 17 -9.63 11.69 -15.95
N TYR A 18 -10.48 12.29 -15.11
CA TYR A 18 -10.97 13.65 -15.33
C TYR A 18 -9.82 14.70 -15.36
N LYS A 19 -8.73 14.46 -14.64
CA LYS A 19 -7.53 15.31 -14.61
C LYS A 19 -6.82 15.39 -15.96
N VAL A 20 -6.98 14.39 -16.83
CA VAL A 20 -6.42 14.36 -18.19
C VAL A 20 -6.87 15.56 -19.01
N THR A 21 -8.08 16.05 -18.76
CA THR A 21 -8.69 17.15 -19.52
C THR A 21 -8.57 18.52 -18.84
N HIS A 22 -8.07 18.58 -17.60
CA HIS A 22 -8.04 19.82 -16.82
C HIS A 22 -7.19 20.93 -17.42
N TYR A 23 -6.14 20.61 -18.17
CA TYR A 23 -5.30 21.62 -18.81
C TYR A 23 -6.09 22.55 -19.74
N LYS A 24 -7.23 22.10 -20.30
CA LYS A 24 -8.15 22.93 -21.11
C LYS A 24 -9.17 23.74 -20.29
N GLN A 25 -9.27 23.48 -18.98
CA GLN A 25 -10.32 24.01 -18.10
C GLN A 25 -9.83 25.13 -17.19
N TYR A 26 -8.51 25.24 -16.98
CA TYR A 26 -7.95 26.37 -16.24
C TYR A 26 -8.21 27.70 -16.97
N PRO A 27 -8.38 28.81 -16.24
CA PRO A 27 -8.52 30.13 -16.85
C PRO A 27 -7.37 30.42 -17.83
N PRO A 28 -7.64 31.05 -18.99
CA PRO A 28 -6.58 31.46 -19.89
C PRO A 28 -5.51 32.30 -19.18
N ASN A 29 -4.24 32.14 -19.57
CA ASN A 29 -3.08 32.79 -18.95
C ASN A 29 -2.75 32.35 -17.52
N THR A 30 -3.29 31.22 -17.04
CA THR A 30 -2.85 30.62 -15.77
C THR A 30 -1.40 30.16 -15.89
N SER A 31 -0.50 30.78 -15.12
CA SER A 31 0.92 30.44 -15.08
C SER A 31 1.34 29.71 -13.80
N LYS A 32 0.50 29.74 -12.77
CA LYS A 32 0.79 29.09 -11.49
C LYS A 32 -0.46 28.51 -10.86
N VAL A 33 -0.35 27.26 -10.44
CA VAL A 33 -1.33 26.56 -9.61
C VAL A 33 -0.61 26.11 -8.34
N TYR A 34 -1.16 26.49 -7.19
CA TYR A 34 -0.66 26.15 -5.87
C TYR A 34 -1.75 25.40 -5.11
N SER A 35 -1.41 24.21 -4.61
CA SER A 35 -2.33 23.32 -3.90
C SER A 35 -1.73 22.89 -2.56
N TYR A 36 -2.58 22.52 -1.61
CA TYR A 36 -2.16 22.04 -0.30
C TYR A 36 -2.96 20.81 0.14
N PHE A 37 -2.35 20.02 1.02
CA PHE A 37 -2.99 18.87 1.66
C PHE A 37 -3.15 19.12 3.16
N GLU A 38 -4.31 18.76 3.69
CA GLU A 38 -4.62 18.80 5.12
C GLU A 38 -5.48 17.60 5.53
N CYS A 39 -5.40 17.22 6.80
CA CYS A 39 -6.42 16.39 7.42
C CYS A 39 -7.52 17.30 7.96
N ARG A 40 -8.56 17.55 7.15
CA ARG A 40 -9.61 18.55 7.42
C ARG A 40 -10.28 18.36 8.78
N GLU A 41 -10.61 19.47 9.42
CA GLU A 41 -11.45 19.46 10.61
C GLU A 41 -12.92 19.18 10.25
N LYS A 42 -13.60 18.36 11.06
CA LYS A 42 -15.04 18.14 10.93
C LYS A 42 -15.77 19.17 11.78
N LYS A 43 -16.35 20.20 11.14
CA LYS A 43 -17.29 21.12 11.82
C LYS A 43 -18.50 20.32 12.30
N THR A 44 -18.66 20.15 13.61
CA THR A 44 -19.89 19.62 14.19
C THR A 44 -20.86 20.78 14.35
N GLU A 45 -21.72 20.99 13.36
CA GLU A 45 -22.87 21.90 13.49
C GLU A 45 -23.78 21.38 14.61
N ASN A 46 -24.04 22.24 15.60
CA ASN A 46 -25.12 22.21 16.58
C ASN A 46 -25.41 20.89 17.34
N SER A 47 -25.30 20.97 18.66
CA SER A 47 -25.94 20.08 19.66
C SER A 47 -25.45 18.62 19.72
N LYS A 48 -24.37 18.45 20.48
CA LYS A 48 -23.80 17.25 21.13
C LYS A 48 -22.32 17.23 20.78
N ILE A 49 -21.48 17.41 21.80
CA ILE A 49 -20.02 17.28 21.72
C ILE A 49 -19.70 15.86 21.24
N ARG A 50 -19.77 15.60 19.93
CA ARG A 50 -19.20 14.42 19.32
C ARG A 50 -17.70 14.70 19.30
N LYS A 51 -17.05 14.36 20.41
CA LYS A 51 -15.60 14.38 20.58
C LYS A 51 -15.00 13.80 19.31
N VAL A 52 -14.34 14.64 18.50
CA VAL A 52 -13.84 14.15 17.23
C VAL A 52 -12.70 13.20 17.55
N LYS A 53 -12.89 11.91 17.27
CA LYS A 53 -11.82 10.92 17.40
C LYS A 53 -10.69 11.36 16.45
N TYR A 54 -9.45 11.44 16.94
CA TYR A 54 -8.24 11.93 16.24
C TYR A 54 -8.12 13.46 16.07
N GLU A 55 -7.84 14.20 17.15
CA GLU A 55 -7.61 15.66 17.11
C GLU A 55 -6.29 16.02 16.39
N GLU A 56 -5.30 15.13 16.45
CA GLU A 56 -3.98 15.27 15.83
C GLU A 56 -3.72 14.11 14.86
N THR A 57 -2.87 14.33 13.86
CA THR A 57 -2.39 13.32 12.92
C THR A 57 -0.87 13.25 12.91
N VAL A 58 -0.32 12.06 12.67
CA VAL A 58 1.10 11.84 12.44
C VAL A 58 1.37 11.94 10.95
N PHE A 59 2.14 12.93 10.53
CA PHE A 59 2.53 13.07 9.13
C PHE A 59 3.65 12.08 8.78
N TYR A 60 3.39 11.13 7.88
CA TYR A 60 4.33 10.10 7.48
C TYR A 60 3.94 9.52 6.11
N GLY A 61 4.92 9.16 5.27
CA GLY A 61 4.70 8.41 4.03
C GLY A 61 4.92 9.19 2.73
N LEU A 62 5.08 10.52 2.77
CA LEU A 62 5.27 11.35 1.58
C LEU A 62 6.61 11.02 0.90
N GLN A 63 7.69 10.85 1.66
CA GLN A 63 9.03 10.54 1.17
C GLN A 63 9.05 9.25 0.34
N TYR A 64 8.29 8.22 0.76
CA TYR A 64 8.13 7.00 -0.04
C TYR A 64 7.50 7.31 -1.41
N ILE A 65 6.44 8.11 -1.46
CA ILE A 65 5.77 8.50 -2.73
C ILE A 65 6.73 9.30 -3.62
N LEU A 66 7.40 10.31 -3.05
CA LEU A 66 8.36 11.16 -3.78
C LEU A 66 9.47 10.30 -4.39
N ASN A 67 10.06 9.39 -3.60
CA ASN A 67 11.18 8.58 -4.06
C ASN A 67 10.78 7.47 -5.02
N LYS A 68 9.60 6.87 -4.86
CA LYS A 68 9.19 5.76 -5.70
C LYS A 68 8.60 6.22 -7.04
N TYR A 69 7.86 7.33 -7.05
CA TYR A 69 7.00 7.67 -8.17
C TYR A 69 7.28 9.00 -8.85
N LEU A 70 7.88 9.98 -8.15
CA LEU A 70 7.97 11.35 -8.67
C LEU A 70 9.40 11.82 -8.96
N LYS A 71 10.41 11.29 -8.26
CA LYS A 71 11.80 11.71 -8.46
C LYS A 71 12.40 11.11 -9.74
N GLY A 72 13.34 11.85 -10.34
CA GLY A 72 14.10 11.40 -11.49
C GLY A 72 13.34 11.55 -12.82
N LYS A 73 13.81 10.82 -13.84
CA LYS A 73 13.20 10.77 -15.16
C LYS A 73 11.99 9.85 -15.16
N VAL A 74 10.81 10.44 -14.98
CA VAL A 74 9.53 9.72 -14.88
C VAL A 74 8.71 9.78 -16.16
N VAL A 75 9.07 10.69 -17.07
CA VAL A 75 8.47 10.82 -18.41
C VAL A 75 9.45 10.29 -19.46
N THR A 76 8.96 9.46 -20.37
CA THR A 76 9.70 8.96 -21.56
C THR A 76 8.81 8.98 -22.79
N ARG A 77 9.39 8.85 -23.99
CA ARG A 77 8.61 8.81 -25.24
C ARG A 77 7.63 7.64 -25.25
N GLU A 78 8.06 6.50 -24.74
CA GLU A 78 7.28 5.27 -24.66
C GLU A 78 6.08 5.45 -23.71
N LYS A 79 6.31 6.06 -22.54
CA LYS A 79 5.25 6.38 -21.58
C LYS A 79 4.22 7.36 -22.12
N ILE A 80 4.66 8.36 -22.89
CA ILE A 80 3.78 9.33 -23.58
C ILE A 80 2.92 8.62 -24.62
N GLN A 81 3.54 7.78 -25.45
CA GLN A 81 2.83 7.07 -26.51
C GLN A 81 1.81 6.08 -25.94
N GLU A 82 2.19 5.30 -24.93
CA GLU A 82 1.29 4.41 -24.21
C GLU A 82 0.10 5.17 -23.60
N ALA A 83 0.37 6.28 -22.88
CA ALA A 83 -0.69 7.07 -22.27
C ALA A 83 -1.65 7.65 -23.32
N LYS A 84 -1.12 8.14 -24.45
CA LYS A 84 -1.93 8.63 -25.56
C LYS A 84 -2.86 7.55 -26.12
N GLU A 85 -2.34 6.34 -26.35
CA GLU A 85 -3.13 5.21 -26.86
C GLU A 85 -4.22 4.79 -25.87
N VAL A 86 -3.85 4.64 -24.59
CA VAL A 86 -4.81 4.31 -23.52
C VAL A 86 -5.90 5.37 -23.40
N TYR A 87 -5.54 6.64 -23.40
CA TYR A 87 -6.54 7.71 -23.25
C TYR A 87 -7.40 7.92 -24.48
N ARG A 88 -6.85 7.70 -25.68
CA ARG A 88 -7.65 7.71 -26.91
C ARG A 88 -8.78 6.69 -26.84
N GLU A 89 -8.48 5.46 -26.42
CA GLU A 89 -9.51 4.42 -26.26
C GLU A 89 -10.41 4.69 -25.05
N HIS A 90 -9.86 5.17 -23.93
CA HIS A 90 -10.64 5.42 -22.72
C HIS A 90 -11.69 6.53 -22.91
N PHE A 91 -11.35 7.59 -23.63
CA PHE A 91 -12.23 8.73 -23.88
C PHE A 91 -12.97 8.67 -25.21
N GLN A 92 -12.54 7.79 -26.13
CA GLN A 92 -12.97 7.80 -27.53
C GLN A 92 -12.77 9.19 -28.18
N ASP A 93 -11.73 9.91 -27.74
CA ASP A 93 -11.39 11.27 -28.16
C ASP A 93 -9.90 11.59 -27.89
N ASP A 94 -9.33 12.52 -28.64
CA ASP A 94 -7.93 12.95 -28.57
C ASP A 94 -7.76 14.09 -27.55
N VAL A 95 -8.07 13.81 -26.28
CA VAL A 95 -8.06 14.81 -25.19
C VAL A 95 -6.73 14.94 -24.46
N PHE A 96 -5.86 13.93 -24.52
CA PHE A 96 -4.60 13.87 -23.76
C PHE A 96 -3.64 15.01 -24.10
N ASN A 97 -3.01 15.63 -23.07
CA ASN A 97 -2.05 16.72 -23.24
C ASN A 97 -0.66 16.23 -23.68
N GLU A 98 -0.58 15.58 -24.84
CA GLU A 98 0.68 15.06 -25.40
C GLU A 98 1.74 16.15 -25.54
N LYS A 99 1.34 17.38 -25.93
CA LYS A 99 2.26 18.52 -26.06
C LYS A 99 2.89 18.91 -24.72
N GLY A 100 2.08 19.04 -23.66
CA GLY A 100 2.58 19.37 -22.33
C GLY A 100 3.52 18.30 -21.77
N TRP A 101 3.23 17.02 -22.02
CA TRP A 101 4.13 15.93 -21.60
C TRP A 101 5.44 15.88 -22.41
N ASN A 102 5.39 16.11 -23.72
CA ASN A 102 6.62 16.22 -24.53
C ASN A 102 7.47 17.42 -24.11
N TYR A 103 6.86 18.55 -23.75
CA TYR A 103 7.59 19.70 -23.21
C TYR A 103 8.39 19.35 -21.96
N ILE A 104 7.79 18.61 -21.01
CA ILE A 104 8.50 18.16 -19.79
C ILE A 104 9.65 17.22 -20.17
N LEU A 105 9.43 16.30 -21.11
CA LEU A 105 10.47 15.40 -21.59
C LEU A 105 11.65 16.16 -22.21
N GLU A 106 11.38 17.12 -23.09
CA GLU A 106 12.41 17.85 -23.84
C GLU A 106 13.14 18.87 -22.99
N LYS A 107 12.42 19.63 -22.15
CA LYS A 107 13.01 20.73 -21.37
C LYS A 107 13.67 20.26 -20.07
N TYR A 108 13.12 19.22 -19.43
CA TYR A 108 13.55 18.77 -18.10
C TYR A 108 14.07 17.33 -18.09
N ASP A 109 14.38 16.76 -19.26
CA ASP A 109 14.76 15.34 -19.41
C ASP A 109 13.76 14.41 -18.69
N GLY A 110 12.47 14.75 -18.75
CA GLY A 110 11.39 13.99 -18.12
C GLY A 110 11.32 14.07 -16.60
N HIS A 111 12.01 15.01 -15.97
CA HIS A 111 11.84 15.36 -14.56
C HIS A 111 10.67 16.32 -14.38
N LEU A 112 9.84 16.11 -13.36
CA LEU A 112 8.66 16.95 -13.13
C LEU A 112 9.08 18.35 -12.58
N PRO A 113 8.71 19.46 -13.23
CA PRO A 113 8.98 20.82 -12.74
C PRO A 113 7.97 21.23 -11.66
N ILE A 114 8.10 20.61 -10.49
CA ILE A 114 7.24 20.82 -9.32
C ILE A 114 8.09 21.08 -8.07
N GLU A 115 7.57 21.89 -7.17
CA GLU A 115 8.11 22.08 -5.82
C GLU A 115 7.10 21.54 -4.80
N VAL A 116 7.59 20.73 -3.86
CA VAL A 116 6.80 20.20 -2.75
C VAL A 116 7.43 20.66 -1.43
N LYS A 117 6.68 21.39 -0.62
CA LYS A 117 7.09 21.82 0.74
C LYS A 117 6.24 21.08 1.75
N ALA A 118 6.84 20.42 2.72
CA ALA A 118 6.14 19.60 3.70
C ALA A 118 6.66 19.84 5.12
N VAL A 119 5.79 19.63 6.12
CA VAL A 119 6.24 19.47 7.51
C VAL A 119 7.14 18.24 7.62
N PRO A 120 8.09 18.19 8.57
CA PRO A 120 8.95 17.01 8.74
C PRO A 120 8.11 15.75 9.01
N GLU A 121 8.43 14.63 8.37
CA GLU A 121 7.79 13.36 8.71
C GLU A 121 8.08 12.94 10.16
N GLY A 122 7.11 12.29 10.79
CA GLY A 122 7.08 12.01 12.22
C GLY A 122 6.45 13.13 13.06
N SER A 123 6.19 14.31 12.47
CA SER A 123 5.51 15.40 13.16
C SER A 123 4.08 15.02 13.52
N VAL A 124 3.65 15.43 14.72
CA VAL A 124 2.28 15.33 15.19
C VAL A 124 1.61 16.69 14.98
N VAL A 125 0.64 16.77 14.09
CA VAL A 125 0.03 18.02 13.64
C VAL A 125 -1.46 18.01 13.95
N PRO A 126 -2.03 19.07 14.56
CA PRO A 126 -3.47 19.18 14.73
C PRO A 126 -4.18 19.19 13.37
N ARG A 127 -5.37 18.58 13.30
CA ARG A 127 -6.20 18.67 12.10
C ARG A 127 -6.52 20.12 11.72
N GLY A 128 -6.87 20.35 10.46
CA GLY A 128 -7.11 21.70 9.94
C GLY A 128 -5.84 22.49 9.60
N ASN A 129 -4.66 21.84 9.67
CA ASN A 129 -3.39 22.45 9.30
C ASN A 129 -2.84 21.82 8.02
N VAL A 130 -2.11 22.64 7.27
CA VAL A 130 -1.39 22.24 6.08
C VAL A 130 -0.25 21.29 6.46
N LEU A 131 -0.21 20.11 5.81
CA LEU A 131 0.88 19.14 5.98
C LEU A 131 1.91 19.27 4.87
N PHE A 132 1.46 19.48 3.63
CA PHE A 132 2.34 19.79 2.52
C PHE A 132 1.63 20.62 1.45
N THR A 133 2.42 21.26 0.60
CA THR A 133 2.00 22.10 -0.51
C THR A 133 2.74 21.70 -1.77
N VAL A 134 2.11 21.96 -2.92
CA VAL A 134 2.61 21.61 -4.25
C VAL A 134 2.39 22.80 -5.17
N GLU A 135 3.41 23.14 -5.95
CA GLU A 135 3.33 24.18 -6.97
C GLU A 135 4.15 23.81 -8.21
N ASN A 136 3.71 24.24 -9.39
CA ASN A 136 4.51 24.15 -10.61
C ASN A 136 5.63 25.19 -10.59
N THR A 137 6.83 24.79 -11.01
CA THR A 137 8.00 25.69 -11.09
C THR A 137 8.22 26.26 -12.47
N ASP A 138 7.45 25.81 -13.47
CA ASP A 138 7.44 26.32 -14.84
C ASP A 138 6.01 26.71 -15.26
N PRO A 139 5.80 27.91 -15.86
CA PRO A 139 4.48 28.36 -16.30
C PRO A 139 3.74 27.44 -17.26
N GLU A 140 4.44 26.72 -18.15
CA GLU A 140 3.84 25.78 -19.11
C GLU A 140 3.31 24.50 -18.44
N CYS A 141 3.66 24.29 -17.17
CA CYS A 141 3.29 23.12 -16.38
C CYS A 141 2.25 23.42 -15.30
N PHE A 142 1.47 24.50 -15.44
CA PHE A 142 0.40 24.86 -14.49
C PHE A 142 -0.58 23.72 -14.19
N TRP A 143 -0.88 22.88 -15.19
CA TRP A 143 -1.80 21.75 -15.08
C TRP A 143 -1.23 20.57 -14.27
N LEU A 144 0.10 20.51 -14.09
CA LEU A 144 0.79 19.40 -13.45
C LEU A 144 0.56 19.36 -11.93
N THR A 145 0.39 20.52 -11.29
CA THR A 145 0.21 20.61 -9.82
C THR A 145 -0.91 19.69 -9.32
N ASN A 146 -2.05 19.68 -10.01
CA ASN A 146 -3.20 18.85 -9.64
C ASN A 146 -3.27 17.53 -10.40
N TRP A 147 -2.40 17.28 -11.40
CA TRP A 147 -2.24 15.96 -12.00
C TRP A 147 -1.76 14.95 -10.97
N ILE A 148 -0.70 15.31 -10.22
CA ILE A 148 -0.10 14.44 -9.21
C ILE A 148 -0.88 14.40 -7.89
N GLU A 149 -2.03 15.06 -7.82
CA GLU A 149 -2.89 15.05 -6.63
C GLU A 149 -3.31 13.63 -6.27
N THR A 150 -3.75 12.82 -7.24
CA THR A 150 -4.27 11.47 -6.99
C THR A 150 -3.23 10.60 -6.28
N ILE A 151 -1.97 10.63 -6.73
CA ILE A 151 -0.90 9.85 -6.14
C ILE A 151 -0.40 10.42 -4.81
N LEU A 152 -0.32 11.75 -4.67
CA LEU A 152 0.10 12.39 -3.42
C LEU A 152 -0.95 12.22 -2.31
N VAL A 153 -2.24 12.26 -2.65
CA VAL A 153 -3.34 12.08 -1.69
C VAL A 153 -3.30 10.68 -1.08
N GLN A 154 -2.76 9.65 -1.75
CA GLN A 154 -2.57 8.31 -1.17
C GLN A 154 -1.71 8.31 0.11
N SER A 155 -0.98 9.40 0.41
CA SER A 155 -0.35 9.63 1.72
C SER A 155 -1.34 9.60 2.89
N TRP A 156 -2.65 9.74 2.65
CA TRP A 156 -3.69 9.53 3.67
C TRP A 156 -3.55 8.17 4.37
N TYR A 157 -3.16 7.12 3.64
CA TYR A 157 -3.06 5.76 4.17
C TYR A 157 -1.96 5.64 5.25
N PRO A 158 -0.67 5.94 4.97
CA PRO A 158 0.37 5.90 6.00
C PRO A 158 0.12 6.91 7.14
N ILE A 159 -0.41 8.11 6.85
CA ILE A 159 -0.81 9.08 7.89
C ILE A 159 -1.84 8.46 8.84
N THR A 160 -2.88 7.81 8.30
CA THR A 160 -3.97 7.23 9.09
C THR A 160 -3.48 6.05 9.92
N VAL A 161 -2.66 5.16 9.34
CA VAL A 161 -2.11 4.01 10.08
C VAL A 161 -1.20 4.46 11.20
N ALA A 162 -0.27 5.39 10.94
CA ALA A 162 0.63 5.94 11.96
C ALA A 162 -0.14 6.65 13.07
N THR A 163 -1.17 7.44 12.72
CA THR A 163 -2.03 8.13 13.68
C THR A 163 -2.83 7.16 14.55
N ASN A 164 -3.53 6.21 13.93
CA ASN A 164 -4.34 5.23 14.65
C ASN A 164 -3.49 4.31 15.54
N SER A 165 -2.30 3.91 15.07
CA SER A 165 -1.34 3.18 15.87
C SER A 165 -0.85 4.02 17.08
N ARG A 166 -0.56 5.30 16.88
CA ARG A 166 -0.18 6.23 17.98
C ARG A 166 -1.30 6.40 19.01
N GLU A 167 -2.56 6.54 18.59
CA GLU A 167 -3.68 6.66 19.54
C GLU A 167 -3.87 5.38 20.37
N GLN A 168 -3.66 4.20 19.78
CA GLN A 168 -3.62 2.95 20.53
C GLN A 168 -2.44 2.93 21.52
N LYS A 169 -1.26 3.46 21.12
CA LYS A 169 -0.11 3.61 22.01
C LYS A 169 -0.42 4.51 23.21
N LYS A 170 -1.17 5.60 23.03
CA LYS A 170 -1.62 6.47 24.14
C LYS A 170 -2.49 5.71 25.13
N ILE A 171 -3.41 4.88 24.65
CA ILE A 171 -4.27 4.04 25.51
C ILE A 171 -3.41 3.03 26.29
N LEU A 172 -2.52 2.31 25.60
CA LEU A 172 -1.62 1.35 26.22
C LEU A 172 -0.71 1.99 27.26
N ALA A 173 -0.14 3.16 26.95
CA ALA A 173 0.72 3.91 27.88
C ALA A 173 -0.03 4.31 29.15
N LYS A 174 -1.26 4.83 29.01
CA LYS A 174 -2.10 5.21 30.16
C LYS A 174 -2.31 4.03 31.10
N TYR A 175 -2.85 2.92 30.59
CA TYR A 175 -3.17 1.77 31.43
C TYR A 175 -1.92 1.06 31.97
N LEU A 176 -0.82 1.01 31.21
CA LEU A 176 0.43 0.43 31.68
C LEU A 176 1.03 1.25 32.82
N LEU A 177 1.03 2.57 32.71
CA LEU A 177 1.50 3.46 33.78
C LEU A 177 0.63 3.35 35.04
N GLU A 178 -0.70 3.35 34.89
CA GLU A 178 -1.64 3.23 36.01
C GLU A 178 -1.49 1.89 36.76
N THR A 179 -1.20 0.80 36.06
CA THR A 179 -1.19 -0.56 36.65
C THR A 179 0.19 -1.08 37.03
N SER A 180 1.27 -0.51 36.48
CA SER A 180 2.65 -0.95 36.72
C SER A 180 3.60 0.14 37.22
N GLY A 181 3.20 1.41 37.17
CA GLY A 181 4.03 2.53 37.58
C GLY A 181 5.17 2.90 36.61
N ASN A 182 5.30 2.23 35.46
CA ASN A 182 6.30 2.53 34.43
C ASN A 182 5.76 2.25 33.01
N LEU A 183 6.59 2.50 31.98
CA LEU A 183 6.26 2.28 30.57
C LEU A 183 7.14 1.20 29.92
N ASP A 184 7.72 0.32 30.72
CA ASP A 184 8.69 -0.66 30.23
C ASP A 184 8.08 -1.55 29.15
N ARG A 185 8.81 -1.69 28.04
CA ARG A 185 8.42 -2.48 26.87
C ARG A 185 7.13 -2.03 26.18
N LEU A 186 6.64 -0.82 26.43
CA LEU A 186 5.47 -0.24 25.73
C LEU A 186 5.59 -0.38 24.21
N GLU A 187 6.81 -0.20 23.68
CA GLU A 187 7.13 -0.29 22.26
C GLU A 187 6.89 -1.68 21.64
N TYR A 188 6.66 -2.73 22.46
CA TYR A 188 6.31 -4.09 22.00
C TYR A 188 4.88 -4.51 22.37
N LYS A 189 4.04 -3.62 22.92
CA LYS A 189 2.69 -3.97 23.41
C LYS A 189 1.61 -4.05 22.32
N LEU A 190 1.90 -3.62 21.09
CA LEU A 190 1.02 -3.78 19.94
C LEU A 190 1.80 -4.34 18.75
N HIS A 191 1.62 -5.64 18.51
CA HIS A 191 2.31 -6.36 17.44
C HIS A 191 1.45 -6.34 16.17
N ASP A 192 2.07 -6.02 15.04
CA ASP A 192 1.39 -5.99 13.74
C ASP A 192 1.27 -7.42 13.15
N PHE A 193 0.04 -7.91 13.04
CA PHE A 193 -0.33 -9.17 12.39
C PHE A 193 -1.12 -8.95 11.08
N GLY A 194 -1.06 -7.74 10.51
CA GLY A 194 -1.92 -7.29 9.41
C GLY A 194 -1.56 -7.83 8.03
N TYR A 195 -0.40 -8.46 7.84
CA TYR A 195 0.13 -8.78 6.51
C TYR A 195 -0.89 -9.48 5.58
N ARG A 196 -1.55 -10.54 6.05
CA ARG A 196 -2.51 -11.29 5.22
C ARG A 196 -3.89 -10.62 5.08
N GLY A 197 -4.13 -9.55 5.83
CA GLY A 197 -5.43 -8.87 5.91
C GLY A 197 -5.51 -7.57 5.12
N VAL A 198 -4.43 -7.15 4.45
CA VAL A 198 -4.40 -5.93 3.64
C VAL A 198 -4.65 -6.23 2.15
N SER A 199 -4.96 -5.18 1.39
CA SER A 199 -5.40 -5.28 -0.01
C SER A 199 -4.30 -5.58 -1.04
N SER A 200 -3.02 -5.41 -0.69
CA SER A 200 -1.90 -5.68 -1.60
C SER A 200 -0.57 -5.83 -0.84
N GLN A 201 0.45 -6.33 -1.54
CA GLN A 201 1.83 -6.40 -1.01
C GLN A 201 2.41 -5.02 -0.71
N GLU A 202 2.10 -4.04 -1.55
CA GLU A 202 2.55 -2.66 -1.34
C GLU A 202 1.86 -2.01 -0.14
N THR A 203 0.55 -2.21 0.00
CA THR A 203 -0.22 -1.78 1.17
C THR A 203 0.37 -2.40 2.45
N ALA A 204 0.78 -3.67 2.42
CA ALA A 204 1.43 -4.32 3.56
C ALA A 204 2.72 -3.61 3.97
N GLY A 205 3.59 -3.30 3.00
CA GLY A 205 4.82 -2.57 3.25
C GLY A 205 4.57 -1.18 3.83
N ILE A 206 3.68 -0.40 3.21
CA ILE A 206 3.38 0.97 3.63
C ILE A 206 2.76 0.97 5.03
N GLY A 207 1.73 0.15 5.27
CA GLY A 207 1.02 0.07 6.53
C GLY A 207 1.90 -0.40 7.68
N ALA A 208 2.68 -1.46 7.49
CA ALA A 208 3.61 -1.94 8.51
C ALA A 208 4.69 -0.90 8.82
N SER A 209 5.22 -0.21 7.81
CA SER A 209 6.19 0.86 8.03
C SER A 209 5.61 2.02 8.86
N ALA A 210 4.34 2.37 8.64
CA ALA A 210 3.64 3.39 9.38
C ALA A 210 3.35 2.98 10.84
N HIS A 211 3.05 1.70 11.08
CA HIS A 211 2.92 1.17 12.45
C HIS A 211 4.25 1.24 13.22
N LEU A 212 5.37 0.93 12.54
CA LEU A 212 6.71 0.94 13.12
C LEU A 212 7.22 2.33 13.51
N VAL A 213 6.54 3.41 13.12
CA VAL A 213 6.77 4.75 13.69
C VAL A 213 6.51 4.76 15.21
N ASN A 214 5.57 3.93 15.68
CA ASN A 214 5.11 3.92 17.07
C ASN A 214 5.61 2.71 17.87
N PHE A 215 5.78 1.55 17.24
CA PHE A 215 6.11 0.29 17.90
C PHE A 215 7.27 -0.43 17.21
N LYS A 216 7.79 -1.48 17.83
CA LYS A 216 8.91 -2.30 17.34
C LYS A 216 8.52 -3.75 17.03
N GLY A 217 7.26 -4.14 17.20
CA GLY A 217 6.76 -5.50 16.93
C GLY A 217 5.97 -5.61 15.63
N THR A 218 6.41 -6.48 14.71
CA THR A 218 5.67 -6.77 13.46
C THR A 218 5.99 -8.16 12.90
N ASP A 219 4.98 -8.83 12.36
CA ASP A 219 5.12 -10.00 11.48
C ASP A 219 4.94 -9.65 9.99
N THR A 220 4.64 -8.38 9.70
CA THR A 220 4.52 -7.86 8.34
C THR A 220 5.89 -7.46 7.80
N VAL A 221 6.67 -8.47 7.41
CA VAL A 221 8.06 -8.34 6.94
C VAL A 221 8.24 -7.28 5.82
N ALA A 222 7.22 -7.08 4.98
CA ALA A 222 7.23 -6.06 3.92
C ALA A 222 7.59 -4.65 4.43
N GLY A 223 7.17 -4.29 5.64
CA GLY A 223 7.46 -2.97 6.22
C GLY A 223 8.94 -2.73 6.48
N ILE A 224 9.68 -3.78 6.86
CA ILE A 224 11.13 -3.72 7.12
C ILE A 224 11.88 -3.38 5.83
N ALA A 225 11.54 -4.04 4.72
CA ALA A 225 12.16 -3.80 3.43
C ALA A 225 11.87 -2.38 2.91
N LEU A 226 10.63 -1.90 3.08
CA LEU A 226 10.25 -0.54 2.69
C LEU A 226 11.06 0.51 3.47
N ILE A 227 11.12 0.40 4.80
CA ILE A 227 11.89 1.33 5.64
C ILE A 227 13.35 1.36 5.23
N LYS A 228 13.98 0.19 5.06
CA LYS A 228 15.38 0.10 4.65
C LYS A 228 15.66 0.78 3.32
N LYS A 229 14.74 0.70 2.36
CA LYS A 229 14.90 1.28 1.02
C LYS A 229 14.65 2.79 0.98
N TYR A 230 13.65 3.30 1.72
CA TYR A 230 13.15 4.67 1.54
C TYR A 230 13.40 5.62 2.71
N TYR A 231 13.79 5.12 3.89
CA TYR A 231 14.02 5.96 5.08
C TYR A 231 15.38 5.67 5.73
N GLY A 232 15.61 4.40 6.06
CA GLY A 232 16.80 3.94 6.78
C GLY A 232 16.63 3.98 8.30
N THR A 233 17.42 3.16 8.99
CA THR A 233 17.54 3.13 10.46
C THR A 233 19.00 2.98 10.83
N LYS A 234 19.40 3.50 12.00
CA LYS A 234 20.73 3.23 12.56
C LYS A 234 20.88 1.75 12.92
N ASP A 235 19.83 1.16 13.49
CA ASP A 235 19.78 -0.27 13.78
C ASP A 235 19.60 -1.08 12.49
N PRO A 236 20.05 -2.35 12.44
CA PRO A 236 19.95 -3.17 11.23
C PRO A 236 18.53 -3.36 10.69
N VAL A 237 17.53 -3.34 11.57
CA VAL A 237 16.11 -3.46 11.24
C VAL A 237 15.25 -2.57 12.16
N PRO A 238 14.10 -2.07 11.67
CA PRO A 238 13.19 -1.22 12.45
C PRO A 238 12.21 -2.01 13.34
N GLY A 239 12.04 -3.31 13.10
CA GLY A 239 11.03 -4.13 13.74
C GLY A 239 11.49 -5.56 13.98
N TYR A 240 10.91 -6.19 14.99
CA TYR A 240 11.29 -7.49 15.53
C TYR A 240 10.07 -8.40 15.69
N SER A 241 10.32 -9.70 15.76
CA SER A 241 9.34 -10.72 16.12
C SER A 241 9.97 -11.82 16.96
N VAL A 242 9.14 -12.75 17.44
CA VAL A 242 9.53 -13.95 18.19
C VAL A 242 8.92 -15.18 17.53
N PRO A 243 9.52 -16.37 17.67
CA PRO A 243 8.88 -17.60 17.21
C PRO A 243 7.48 -17.76 17.82
N ALA A 244 6.47 -17.96 16.97
CA ALA A 244 5.07 -18.16 17.37
C ALA A 244 4.46 -19.34 16.60
N ALA A 245 3.47 -20.00 17.20
CA ALA A 245 2.73 -21.10 16.56
C ALA A 245 1.50 -20.58 15.82
N GLU A 246 1.01 -21.36 14.86
CA GLU A 246 -0.31 -21.18 14.25
C GLU A 246 -1.12 -22.49 14.30
N HIS A 247 -2.43 -22.39 14.07
CA HIS A 247 -3.36 -23.51 14.19
C HIS A 247 -2.91 -24.78 13.44
N ARG A 248 -2.40 -24.64 12.21
CA ARG A 248 -1.96 -25.78 11.39
C ARG A 248 -0.83 -26.58 12.05
N LEU A 249 0.13 -25.91 12.70
CA LEU A 249 1.22 -26.59 13.40
C LEU A 249 0.71 -27.40 14.60
N MET A 250 -0.32 -26.91 15.30
CA MET A 250 -0.91 -27.64 16.42
C MET A 250 -1.77 -28.82 15.94
N SER A 251 -2.57 -28.63 14.88
CA SER A 251 -3.37 -29.71 14.30
C SER A 251 -2.52 -30.82 13.68
N LEU A 252 -1.38 -30.50 13.06
CA LEU A 252 -0.42 -31.49 12.55
C LEU A 252 0.13 -32.39 13.66
N ARG A 253 0.43 -31.81 14.84
CA ARG A 253 0.86 -32.61 16.00
C ARG A 253 -0.22 -33.58 16.47
N THR A 254 -1.49 -33.20 16.44
CA THR A 254 -2.59 -34.12 16.77
C THR A 254 -2.74 -35.23 15.73
N GLN A 255 -2.62 -34.92 14.43
CA GLN A 255 -2.71 -35.92 13.36
C GLN A 255 -1.62 -37.01 13.47
N LEU A 256 -0.40 -36.63 13.88
CA LEU A 256 0.71 -37.55 14.12
C LEU A 256 0.53 -38.41 15.38
N LEU A 257 -0.29 -37.96 16.34
CA LEU A 257 -0.49 -38.62 17.64
C LEU A 257 -1.75 -39.50 17.70
N ILE A 258 -2.64 -39.46 16.70
CA ILE A 258 -3.76 -40.40 16.61
C ILE A 258 -3.22 -41.73 16.08
N PRO A 259 -3.17 -42.82 16.88
CA PRO A 259 -2.85 -44.13 16.35
C PRO A 259 -4.01 -44.56 15.44
N THR A 260 -3.71 -44.95 14.21
CA THR A 260 -4.67 -45.70 13.40
C THR A 260 -4.96 -47.01 14.13
N LYS A 261 -6.17 -47.15 14.68
CA LYS A 261 -6.63 -48.44 15.21
C LYS A 261 -6.83 -49.40 14.02
N GLY A 262 -5.80 -50.19 13.73
CA GLY A 262 -5.83 -51.30 12.79
C GLY A 262 -4.59 -52.17 12.96
N PRO A 263 -4.71 -53.51 13.08
CA PRO A 263 -3.57 -54.38 13.28
C PRO A 263 -2.90 -54.64 11.93
N LYS A 264 -1.95 -53.79 11.55
CA LYS A 264 -0.84 -54.06 10.61
C LYS A 264 -0.05 -52.77 10.39
N LYS A 265 1.21 -52.76 10.87
CA LYS A 265 2.30 -51.80 10.61
C LYS A 265 1.91 -50.32 10.60
N ALA A 266 2.26 -49.63 11.69
CA ALA A 266 2.29 -48.17 11.71
C ALA A 266 3.42 -47.66 10.79
N ASP A 267 3.08 -47.36 9.55
CA ASP A 267 3.92 -46.54 8.68
C ASP A 267 3.75 -45.09 9.13
N TYR A 268 4.68 -44.59 9.94
CA TYR A 268 4.78 -43.15 10.20
C TYR A 268 5.27 -42.47 8.92
N LEU A 269 4.43 -41.64 8.30
CA LEU A 269 4.86 -40.78 7.19
C LEU A 269 5.72 -39.64 7.76
N TYR A 270 7.03 -39.88 7.91
CA TYR A 270 8.01 -38.87 8.24
C TYR A 270 8.28 -38.02 6.99
N ILE A 271 7.66 -36.84 6.88
CA ILE A 271 8.03 -35.88 5.83
C ILE A 271 9.32 -35.20 6.28
N GLY A 272 10.43 -35.85 5.96
CA GLY A 272 11.78 -35.34 6.15
C GLY A 272 12.03 -34.10 5.29
N HIS A 273 12.69 -33.13 5.90
CA HIS A 273 13.13 -31.87 5.34
C HIS A 273 14.00 -32.10 4.09
N GLN A 274 13.50 -31.78 2.88
CA GLN A 274 14.34 -31.54 1.72
C GLN A 274 14.06 -30.16 1.13
N GLN A 275 15.17 -29.46 0.90
CA GLN A 275 15.28 -28.10 0.39
C GLN A 275 14.55 -27.91 -0.94
N GLY A 276 13.98 -26.71 -1.12
CA GLY A 276 13.53 -26.22 -2.42
C GLY A 276 12.01 -26.26 -2.59
N ILE A 277 11.35 -25.15 -2.27
CA ILE A 277 9.96 -24.92 -2.67
C ILE A 277 9.98 -24.70 -4.20
N LEU A 278 9.77 -25.78 -4.94
CA LEU A 278 9.22 -25.72 -6.29
C LEU A 278 7.71 -25.84 -6.13
N LEU A 279 6.94 -24.84 -6.59
CA LEU A 279 5.48 -24.91 -6.69
C LEU A 279 5.11 -26.04 -7.68
N HIS A 280 5.00 -27.27 -7.16
CA HIS A 280 4.37 -28.36 -7.87
C HIS A 280 2.86 -28.23 -7.69
N LEU A 281 2.20 -27.57 -8.66
CA LEU A 281 0.78 -27.78 -8.90
C LEU A 281 0.59 -29.26 -9.24
N ARG A 282 0.21 -30.04 -8.24
CA ARG A 282 -0.11 -31.45 -8.41
C ARG A 282 -1.34 -31.53 -9.31
N LYS A 283 -1.13 -31.82 -10.60
CA LYS A 283 -2.17 -32.38 -11.45
C LYS A 283 -2.53 -33.74 -10.86
N GLU A 284 -3.51 -33.79 -9.98
CA GLU A 284 -4.19 -35.05 -9.65
C GLU A 284 -4.89 -35.55 -10.91
N LYS A 285 -4.19 -36.42 -11.65
CA LYS A 285 -4.70 -37.13 -12.82
C LYS A 285 -5.64 -38.30 -12.44
N GLU A 286 -6.17 -38.33 -11.23
CA GLU A 286 -7.09 -39.39 -10.76
C GLU A 286 -8.46 -38.88 -10.27
N THR A 287 -8.70 -37.57 -10.28
CA THR A 287 -10.02 -36.99 -9.96
C THR A 287 -10.80 -36.53 -11.20
N LEU A 288 -10.33 -36.90 -12.40
CA LEU A 288 -11.03 -36.68 -13.68
C LEU A 288 -11.63 -37.97 -14.28
N ARG A 289 -11.49 -39.13 -13.61
CA ARG A 289 -12.21 -40.36 -14.02
C ARG A 289 -13.61 -40.51 -13.40
N ASN A 290 -13.95 -39.69 -12.39
CA ASN A 290 -15.29 -39.70 -11.77
C ASN A 290 -16.15 -38.46 -12.12
N MET A 291 -15.66 -37.52 -12.92
CA MET A 291 -16.50 -36.45 -13.50
C MET A 291 -17.04 -36.78 -14.90
N GLY A 292 -16.66 -37.91 -15.49
CA GLY A 292 -17.30 -38.47 -16.70
C GLY A 292 -18.54 -39.33 -16.43
N MET A 293 -18.84 -39.63 -15.15
CA MET A 293 -19.94 -40.51 -14.75
C MET A 293 -21.04 -39.79 -13.94
N ILE A 294 -21.08 -38.45 -13.99
CA ILE A 294 -22.16 -37.64 -13.41
C ILE A 294 -22.96 -36.88 -14.49
N PHE A 295 -22.44 -36.72 -15.70
CA PHE A 295 -23.19 -36.15 -16.84
C PHE A 295 -23.98 -37.17 -17.67
N SER A 296 -23.92 -38.47 -17.34
CA SER A 296 -24.69 -39.53 -18.03
C SER A 296 -25.96 -39.97 -17.28
N ILE A 297 -26.23 -39.46 -16.07
CA ILE A 297 -27.39 -39.87 -15.25
C ILE A 297 -28.50 -38.78 -15.23
N LEU A 298 -28.24 -37.59 -15.78
CA LEU A 298 -29.23 -36.49 -15.83
C LEU A 298 -29.87 -36.24 -17.21
N SER A 299 -29.67 -37.14 -18.19
CA SER A 299 -30.33 -37.05 -19.51
C SER A 299 -31.34 -38.16 -19.81
N SER A 300 -31.71 -39.01 -18.83
CA SER A 300 -32.68 -40.12 -19.05
C SER A 300 -33.92 -40.10 -18.16
N ARG A 301 -34.22 -38.99 -17.46
CA ARG A 301 -35.49 -38.80 -16.74
C ARG A 301 -36.05 -37.38 -16.87
N MET A 302 -36.37 -36.97 -18.09
CA MET A 302 -37.51 -36.08 -18.38
C MET A 302 -38.03 -36.46 -19.76
N GLY A 303 -39.00 -37.37 -19.79
CA GLY A 303 -39.50 -37.98 -21.00
C GLY A 303 -40.57 -39.01 -20.68
N ARG A 304 -41.61 -38.58 -19.95
CA ARG A 304 -43.00 -39.04 -19.93
C ARG A 304 -43.75 -38.25 -18.88
#